data_AF-A0A928V7K9-F1
#
_entry.id   AF-A0A928V7K9-F1
#
_cell.length_a   1.000
_cell.length_b   1.000
_cell.length_c   1.000
_cell.angle_alpha   90.00
_cell.angle_beta   90.00
_cell.angle_gamma   90.00
#
_symmetry.space_group_name_H-M   'P 1'
#
loop_
_entity.id
_entity.type
_entity.pdbx_description
1 polymer ?
#
loop_
_entity_poly.entity_id
_entity_poly.type
_entity_poly.pdbx_seq_one_letter_code
_entity_poly.pdbx_strand_id
1 'polypeptide(L)' 'MPEFEQLREDIATLPEDAQQLVIDFVSFLKQRYQIPSTANPQPLNLENESFVGMWSDRPEMQDSTTWVRQVRQQQWRS' A
#
# COMPACT_ATOMS: atom_id res chain seq x y z
N MET A 1 -17.16 11.05 -21.02
CA MET A 1 -16.49 10.32 -22.12
C MET A 1 -17.58 9.76 -23.00
N PRO A 2 -17.76 10.26 -24.24
CA PRO A 2 -18.87 9.87 -25.11
C PRO A 2 -18.89 8.37 -25.47
N GLU A 3 -17.73 7.71 -25.48
CA GLU A 3 -17.59 6.27 -25.79
C GLU A 3 -18.36 5.34 -24.82
N PHE A 4 -18.51 5.73 -23.55
CA PHE A 4 -19.23 4.90 -22.57
C PHE A 4 -20.75 4.92 -22.76
N GLU A 5 -21.29 6.04 -23.25
CA GLU A 5 -22.73 6.14 -23.55
C GLU A 5 -23.07 5.27 -24.76
N GLN A 6 -22.24 5.35 -25.82
CA GLN A 6 -22.35 4.49 -27.01
C GLN A 6 -22.23 3.01 -26.67
N LEU A 7 -21.28 2.63 -25.82
CA LEU A 7 -21.13 1.24 -25.39
C LEU A 7 -22.39 0.69 -24.70
N ARG A 8 -23.12 1.51 -23.92
CA ARG A 8 -24.36 1.06 -23.26
C ARG A 8 -25.47 0.80 -24.27
N GLU A 9 -25.59 1.66 -25.28
CA GLU A 9 -26.56 1.46 -26.36
C GLU A 9 -26.20 0.22 -27.17
N ASP A 10 -24.94 0.03 -27.53
CA ASP A 10 -24.48 -1.15 -28.27
C ASP A 10 -24.75 -2.44 -27.49
N ILE A 11 -24.46 -2.48 -26.19
CA ILE A 11 -24.76 -3.64 -25.33
C ILE A 11 -26.27 -3.94 -25.29
N ALA A 12 -27.13 -2.91 -25.27
CA ALA A 12 -28.58 -3.09 -25.27
C ALA A 12 -29.12 -3.69 -26.58
N THR A 13 -28.40 -3.53 -27.70
CA THR A 13 -28.76 -4.15 -28.99
C THR A 13 -28.31 -5.60 -29.13
N LEU A 14 -27.46 -6.09 -28.22
CA LEU A 14 -26.96 -7.46 -28.27
C LEU A 14 -28.01 -8.48 -27.82
N PRO A 15 -27.96 -9.72 -28.34
CA PRO A 15 -28.72 -10.84 -27.82
C PRO A 15 -28.42 -11.11 -26.34
N GLU A 16 -29.37 -11.70 -25.62
CA GLU A 16 -29.31 -11.93 -24.18
C GLU A 16 -28.06 -12.75 -23.76
N ASP A 17 -27.70 -13.77 -24.54
CA ASP A 17 -26.49 -14.58 -24.33
C ASP A 17 -25.20 -13.73 -24.41
N ALA A 18 -25.15 -12.76 -25.32
CA ALA A 18 -24.00 -11.88 -25.48
C ALA A 18 -23.95 -10.81 -24.37
N GLN A 19 -25.11 -10.36 -23.86
CA GLN A 19 -25.16 -9.47 -22.70
C GLN A 19 -24.60 -10.16 -21.44
N GLN A 20 -24.90 -11.45 -21.25
CA GLN A 20 -24.34 -12.23 -20.14
C GLN A 20 -22.82 -12.32 -20.22
N LEU A 21 -22.24 -12.53 -21.41
CA LEU A 21 -20.78 -12.54 -21.59
C LEU A 21 -20.13 -11.21 -21.17
N VAL A 22 -20.78 -10.07 -21.44
CA VAL A 22 -20.28 -8.76 -21.00
C VAL A 22 -20.34 -8.63 -19.49
N ILE A 23 -21.44 -9.07 -18.85
CA ILE A 23 -21.59 -9.07 -17.39
C ILE A 23 -20.50 -9.91 -16.73
N ASP A 24 -20.25 -11.12 -17.25
CA ASP A 24 -19.22 -12.02 -16.76
C ASP A 24 -17.82 -11.41 -16.92
N PHE A 25 -17.55 -10.81 -18.08
CA PHE A 25 -16.27 -10.16 -18.34
C PHE A 25 -16.02 -8.97 -17.42
N VAL A 26 -17.04 -8.12 -17.19
CA VAL A 26 -16.95 -7.01 -16.24
C VAL A 26 -16.73 -7.52 -14.82
N SER A 27 -17.40 -8.62 -14.43
CA SER A 27 -17.23 -9.25 -13.12
C SER A 27 -15.80 -9.76 -12.93
N PHE A 28 -15.25 -10.42 -13.95
CA PHE A 28 -13.85 -10.85 -13.98
C PHE A 28 -12.88 -9.67 -13.84
N LEU A 29 -13.09 -8.58 -14.59
CA LEU A 29 -12.26 -7.38 -14.49
C LEU A 29 -12.33 -6.75 -13.10
N LYS A 30 -13.53 -6.64 -12.51
CA LYS A 30 -13.70 -6.13 -11.15
C LYS A 30 -12.96 -6.98 -10.13
N GLN A 31 -12.94 -8.29 -10.28
CA GLN A 31 -12.19 -9.18 -9.39
C GLN A 31 -10.68 -9.05 -9.61
N ARG A 32 -10.23 -9.00 -10.87
CA ARG A 32 -8.80 -8.89 -11.22
C ARG A 32 -8.18 -7.56 -10.78
N TYR A 33 -8.94 -6.47 -10.92
CA TYR A 33 -8.53 -5.12 -10.57
C TYR A 33 -9.19 -4.62 -9.29
N GLN A 34 -9.70 -5.53 -8.45
CA GLN A 34 -9.97 -5.21 -7.06
C GLN A 34 -8.64 -4.84 -6.46
N ILE A 35 -8.38 -3.53 -6.40
CA ILE A 35 -7.36 -2.98 -5.53
C ILE A 35 -7.76 -3.54 -4.17
N PRO A 36 -6.94 -4.41 -3.53
CA PRO A 36 -7.22 -4.79 -2.16
C PRO A 36 -7.37 -3.45 -1.45
N SER A 37 -8.59 -3.16 -0.99
CA SER A 37 -8.81 -2.01 -0.14
C SER A 37 -7.85 -2.29 0.99
N THR A 38 -6.71 -1.59 0.97
CA THR A 38 -5.69 -1.70 1.98
C THR A 38 -6.46 -1.36 3.22
N ALA A 39 -6.83 -2.39 3.99
CA ALA A 39 -7.57 -2.23 5.23
C ALA A 39 -6.87 -1.08 5.92
N ASN A 40 -7.61 0.03 6.08
CA ASN A 40 -7.05 1.32 6.45
C ASN A 40 -6.06 1.03 7.58
N PRO A 41 -4.74 1.19 7.37
CA PRO A 41 -3.77 0.61 8.28
C PRO A 41 -4.09 1.18 9.64
N GLN A 42 -4.54 0.32 10.55
CA GLN A 42 -4.84 0.74 11.90
C GLN A 42 -3.56 1.37 12.43
N PRO A 43 -3.62 2.59 12.99
CA PRO A 43 -2.42 3.25 13.49
C PRO A 43 -1.75 2.29 14.47
N LEU A 44 -0.51 1.92 14.14
CA LEU A 44 0.28 1.02 14.96
C LEU A 44 0.51 1.71 16.30
N ASN A 45 0.03 1.11 17.39
CA ASN A 45 0.27 1.64 18.73
C ASN A 45 1.69 1.27 19.15
N LEU A 46 2.60 2.23 19.04
CA LEU A 46 4.01 2.05 19.42
C LEU A 46 4.29 2.38 20.89
N GLU A 47 3.36 3.04 21.60
CA GLU A 47 3.64 3.61 22.93
C GLU A 47 3.98 2.56 23.99
N ASN A 48 3.44 1.35 23.86
CA ASN A 48 3.60 0.26 24.85
C ASN A 48 4.45 -0.91 24.34
N GLU A 49 5.15 -0.73 23.22
CA GLU A 49 5.99 -1.76 22.65
C GLU A 49 7.33 -1.86 23.37
N SER A 50 7.77 -3.08 23.68
CA SER A 50 8.97 -3.32 24.50
C SER A 50 10.28 -2.84 23.88
N PHE A 51 10.31 -2.60 22.57
CA PHE A 51 11.46 -2.06 21.86
C PHE A 51 11.55 -0.53 21.92
N VAL A 52 10.44 0.17 22.24
CA VAL A 52 10.45 1.62 22.36
C VAL A 52 11.16 2.01 23.65
N GLY A 53 12.17 2.88 23.54
CA GLY A 53 13.01 3.28 24.67
C GLY A 53 14.16 2.34 24.99
N MET A 54 14.39 1.24 24.23
CA MET A 54 15.51 0.31 24.48
C MET A 54 16.91 0.98 24.55
N TRP A 55 17.05 2.16 23.97
CA TRP A 55 18.30 2.91 23.92
C TRP A 55 18.28 4.18 24.78
N SER A 56 17.19 4.48 25.51
CA SER A 56 17.04 5.71 26.30
C SER A 56 18.14 5.90 27.34
N ASP A 57 18.59 4.79 27.91
CA ASP A 57 19.52 4.80 29.05
C ASP A 57 20.98 4.88 28.61
N ARG A 58 21.23 4.89 27.29
CA ARG A 58 22.58 4.99 26.75
C ARG A 58 23.03 6.45 26.76
N PRO A 59 24.15 6.78 27.44
CA PRO A 59 24.71 8.13 27.41
C PRO A 59 24.96 8.64 26.00
N GLU A 60 25.29 7.75 25.07
CA GLU A 60 25.54 8.08 23.66
C GLU A 60 24.28 8.52 22.90
N MET A 61 23.08 8.16 23.36
CA MET A 61 21.83 8.63 22.76
C MET A 61 21.51 10.08 23.10
N GLN A 62 22.25 10.71 24.02
CA GLN A 62 22.16 12.15 24.29
C GLN A 62 22.53 13.00 23.06
N ASP A 63 23.45 12.50 22.23
CA ASP A 63 23.76 13.00 20.89
C ASP A 63 24.04 11.82 19.94
N SER A 64 22.96 11.25 19.43
CA SER A 64 23.00 10.13 18.49
C SER A 64 23.74 10.46 17.19
N THR A 65 23.75 11.73 16.78
CA THR A 65 24.43 12.16 15.55
C THR A 65 25.94 12.08 15.70
N THR A 66 26.48 12.56 16.82
CA THR A 66 27.91 12.46 17.14
C THR A 66 28.34 11.01 17.30
N TRP A 67 27.55 10.20 18.00
CA TRP A 67 27.82 8.78 18.18
C TRP A 67 27.93 8.02 16.84
N VAL A 68 26.96 8.16 15.93
CA VAL A 68 27.00 7.50 14.61
C VAL A 68 28.23 7.95 13.80
N ARG A 69 28.57 9.24 13.83
CA ARG A 69 29.75 9.78 13.12
C ARG A 69 31.05 9.17 13.65
N GLN A 70 31.20 9.06 14.97
CA GLN A 70 32.38 8.45 15.60
C GLN A 70 32.50 6.97 15.24
N VAL A 71 31.41 6.20 15.35
CA VAL A 71 31.38 4.78 14.97
C VAL A 71 31.81 4.59 13.52
N ARG A 72 31.28 5.41 12.60
CA ARG A 72 31.65 5.32 11.19
C ARG A 72 33.11 5.64 10.93
N GLN A 73 33.69 6.63 11.64
CA GLN A 73 35.11 6.95 11.53
C GLN A 73 36.01 5.85 12.07
N GLN A 74 35.62 5.20 13.17
CA GLN A 74 36.42 4.16 13.83
C GLN A 74 36.36 2.82 13.10
N GLN A 75 35.18 2.45 12.60
CA GLN A 75 34.95 1.10 12.07
C GLN A 75 35.14 1.03 10.55
N TRP A 76 34.90 2.12 9.82
CA TRP A 76 34.81 2.10 8.35
C TRP A 76 35.85 3.00 7.66
N ARG A 77 36.86 3.51 8.38
CA ARG A 77 38.09 4.01 7.75
C ARG A 77 39.06 2.85 7.58
N SER A 78 38.86 2.08 6.51
CA SER A 78 39.91 1.27 5.87
C SER A 78 40.28 1.92 4.55
#